data_AF-A0A6A9QM15-F1
#
_entry.id   AF-A0A6A9QM15-F1
#
_cell.length_a   1.000
_cell.length_b   1.000
_cell.length_c   1.000
_cell.angle_alpha   90.00
_cell.angle_beta   90.00
_cell.angle_gamma   90.00
#
_symmetry.space_group_name_H-M   'P 1'
#
loop_
_entity.id
_entity.type
_entity.pdbx_description
1 polymer ?
#
loop_
_entity_poly.entity_id
_entity_poly.type
_entity_poly.pdbx_seq_one_letter_code
_entity_poly.pdbx_strand_id
1 'polypeptide(L)'
;MRSKKSPTVYKKKLLSTVKDFFQYWKKSDQQLLEEVLDGFKFDVMKEGDKHFAIIGESKFEIKSKKSSAIGIFLANIPYFVYGEGQLIWDLPEKVAEIQRSAIKLIEFPCLRHVTTLETYLILEMGLRSLYTTWLGDVTTIKYKDHKVKVKHPTYRRLKLYLRKKGWSIYKVKVNGEVFPFSQGSLLTWASKFIRDERADLAIRLAINVRNLLAHGELEWELYPTLESIKSSSFLVAMMFSNLKLRKS
;
A
#
# COMPACT_ATOMS: atom_id res chain seq x y z
N MET A 1 -30.49 22.83 11.44
CA MET A 1 -31.05 21.83 10.50
C MET A 1 -29.94 21.03 9.84
N ARG A 2 -29.93 19.70 10.04
CA ARG A 2 -28.90 18.79 9.53
C ARG A 2 -29.11 18.53 8.03
N SER A 3 -28.26 19.10 7.18
CA SER A 3 -28.07 18.60 5.80
C SER A 3 -27.20 17.35 5.87
N LYS A 4 -27.81 16.20 6.19
CA LYS A 4 -27.21 14.89 5.92
C LYS A 4 -27.21 14.73 4.40
N LYS A 5 -26.11 15.09 3.74
CA LYS A 5 -25.89 14.63 2.37
C LYS A 5 -25.88 13.11 2.42
N SER A 6 -26.74 12.50 1.60
CA SER A 6 -26.88 11.05 1.50
C SER A 6 -25.50 10.38 1.35
N PRO A 7 -25.23 9.25 2.05
CA PRO A 7 -24.00 8.45 1.89
C PRO A 7 -23.60 8.21 0.42
N THR A 8 -24.61 8.19 -0.47
CA THR A 8 -24.49 7.96 -1.92
C THR A 8 -23.64 8.97 -2.69
N VAL A 9 -23.52 10.23 -2.24
CA VAL A 9 -22.80 11.27 -3.02
C VAL A 9 -21.28 11.12 -2.89
N TYR A 10 -20.79 10.77 -1.69
CA TYR A 10 -19.35 10.57 -1.46
C TYR A 10 -18.87 9.25 -2.09
N LYS A 11 -19.69 8.20 -2.01
CA LYS A 11 -19.42 6.91 -2.66
C LYS A 11 -19.15 7.06 -4.15
N LYS A 12 -20.06 7.69 -4.90
CA LYS A 12 -19.89 7.89 -6.35
C LYS A 12 -18.62 8.68 -6.68
N LYS A 13 -18.33 9.73 -5.91
CA LYS A 13 -17.14 10.55 -6.12
C LYS A 13 -15.85 9.78 -5.85
N LEU A 14 -15.78 9.07 -4.72
CA LEU A 14 -14.63 8.22 -4.36
C LEU A 14 -14.39 7.13 -5.40
N LEU A 15 -15.45 6.46 -5.84
CA LEU A 15 -15.37 5.43 -6.88
C LEU A 15 -14.82 6.00 -8.19
N SER A 16 -15.33 7.15 -8.63
CA SER A 16 -14.83 7.84 -9.82
C SER A 16 -13.34 8.19 -9.66
N THR A 17 -12.98 8.84 -8.55
CA THR A 17 -11.60 9.25 -8.30
C THR A 17 -10.65 8.06 -8.30
N VAL A 18 -11.00 6.95 -7.66
CA VAL A 18 -10.18 5.73 -7.69
C VAL A 18 -10.08 5.16 -9.11
N LYS A 19 -11.18 5.14 -9.87
CA LYS A 19 -11.16 4.69 -11.28
C LYS A 19 -10.25 5.53 -12.17
N ASP A 20 -10.17 6.83 -11.93
CA ASP A 20 -9.38 7.74 -12.77
C ASP A 20 -7.88 7.48 -12.69
N PHE A 21 -7.37 7.02 -11.53
CA PHE A 21 -5.93 6.84 -11.32
C PHE A 21 -5.49 5.37 -11.16
N PHE A 22 -6.39 4.46 -10.78
CA PHE A 22 -5.98 3.11 -10.39
C PHE A 22 -5.54 2.26 -11.59
N GLN A 23 -4.28 1.86 -11.60
CA GLN A 23 -3.67 1.16 -12.75
C GLN A 23 -3.73 -0.37 -12.66
N TYR A 24 -4.06 -0.94 -11.50
CA TYR A 24 -3.90 -2.37 -11.23
C TYR A 24 -5.24 -3.11 -11.10
N TRP A 25 -6.28 -2.69 -11.83
CA TRP A 25 -7.63 -3.27 -11.77
C TRP A 25 -7.68 -4.77 -12.06
N LYS A 26 -8.49 -5.50 -11.27
CA LYS A 26 -8.98 -6.85 -11.49
C LYS A 26 -10.51 -6.81 -11.69
N LYS A 27 -11.06 -7.88 -12.26
CA LYS A 27 -12.50 -7.97 -12.58
C LYS A 27 -13.40 -7.81 -11.34
N SER A 28 -13.00 -8.33 -10.17
CA SER A 28 -13.80 -8.27 -8.93
C SER A 28 -13.64 -6.96 -8.13
N ASP A 29 -12.67 -6.12 -8.46
CA ASP A 29 -12.31 -4.96 -7.64
C ASP A 29 -13.41 -3.92 -7.54
N GLN A 30 -14.22 -3.74 -8.60
CA GLN A 30 -15.27 -2.73 -8.58
C GLN A 30 -16.31 -3.06 -7.50
N GLN A 31 -16.77 -4.31 -7.47
CA GLN A 31 -17.73 -4.76 -6.47
C GLN A 31 -17.14 -4.65 -5.06
N LEU A 32 -15.89 -5.09 -4.89
CA LEU A 32 -15.22 -5.04 -3.59
C LEU A 32 -15.04 -3.61 -3.07
N LEU A 33 -14.67 -2.68 -3.96
CA LEU A 33 -14.55 -1.27 -3.62
C LEU A 33 -15.92 -0.66 -3.31
N GLU A 34 -16.97 -1.03 -4.05
CA GLU A 34 -18.33 -0.58 -3.75
C GLU A 34 -18.79 -1.02 -2.35
N GLU A 35 -18.51 -2.27 -1.96
CA GLU A 35 -18.78 -2.80 -0.61
C GLU A 35 -17.99 -2.06 0.47
N VAL A 36 -16.70 -1.80 0.24
CA VAL A 36 -15.86 -1.01 1.15
C VAL A 36 -16.42 0.39 1.33
N LEU A 37 -16.84 1.03 0.24
CA LEU A 37 -17.39 2.39 0.28
C LEU A 37 -18.78 2.45 0.91
N ASP A 38 -19.55 1.34 0.94
CA ASP A 38 -20.79 1.26 1.72
C ASP A 38 -20.52 1.22 3.23
N GLY A 39 -19.40 0.62 3.64
CA GLY A 39 -18.94 0.60 5.03
C GLY A 39 -18.16 1.85 5.47
N PHE A 40 -17.84 2.76 4.55
CA PHE A 40 -17.02 3.95 4.83
C PHE A 40 -17.77 4.96 5.71
N LYS A 41 -17.45 4.94 7.02
CA LYS A 41 -18.01 5.88 8.01
C LYS A 41 -17.12 7.11 8.15
N PHE A 42 -17.66 8.26 7.73
CA PHE A 42 -17.03 9.56 7.86
C PHE A 42 -18.07 10.58 8.29
N ASP A 43 -17.80 11.25 9.40
CA ASP A 43 -18.63 12.33 9.91
C ASP A 43 -17.85 13.65 9.92
N VAL A 44 -18.58 14.76 9.75
CA VAL A 44 -18.01 16.09 9.92
C VAL A 44 -18.78 16.86 10.97
N MET A 45 -18.06 17.25 12.02
CA MET A 45 -18.54 18.19 13.02
C MET A 45 -17.97 19.59 12.77
N LYS A 46 -18.67 20.60 13.31
CA LYS A 46 -18.21 21.99 13.33
C LYS A 46 -18.07 22.40 14.79
N GLU A 47 -16.92 22.98 15.14
CA GLU A 47 -16.66 23.54 16.46
C GLU A 47 -16.10 24.95 16.28
N GLY A 48 -16.84 25.96 16.75
CA GLY A 48 -16.55 27.35 16.39
C GLY A 48 -16.53 27.54 14.88
N ASP A 49 -15.47 28.13 14.33
CA ASP A 49 -15.29 28.33 12.88
C ASP A 49 -14.57 27.18 12.17
N LYS A 50 -14.17 26.14 12.92
CA LYS A 50 -13.40 25.01 12.40
C LYS A 50 -14.30 23.83 12.08
N HIS A 51 -13.89 23.06 11.07
CA HIS A 51 -14.52 21.78 10.72
C HIS A 51 -13.60 20.64 11.10
N PHE A 52 -14.18 19.56 11.63
CA PHE A 52 -13.44 18.37 12.00
C PHE A 52 -14.03 17.13 11.37
N ALA A 53 -13.19 16.31 10.76
CA ALA A 53 -13.50 14.95 10.34
C ALA A 53 -13.36 13.99 11.52
N ILE A 54 -14.31 13.07 11.65
CA ILE A 54 -14.28 11.99 12.62
C ILE A 54 -14.17 10.66 11.85
N ILE A 55 -13.14 9.88 12.18
CA ILE A 55 -12.84 8.57 11.60
C ILE A 55 -12.50 7.62 12.74
N GLY A 56 -13.39 6.69 13.07
CA GLY A 56 -13.25 5.89 14.29
C GLY A 56 -13.12 6.80 15.51
N GLU A 57 -12.03 6.63 16.26
CA GLU A 57 -11.70 7.47 17.43
C GLU A 57 -10.87 8.71 17.08
N SER A 58 -10.45 8.86 15.82
CA SER A 58 -9.59 9.96 15.39
C SER A 58 -10.38 11.18 14.95
N LYS A 59 -9.90 12.37 15.33
CA LYS A 59 -10.48 13.68 14.98
C LYS A 59 -9.44 14.56 14.29
N PHE A 60 -9.77 15.07 13.10
CA PHE A 60 -8.85 15.90 12.30
C PHE A 60 -9.49 17.22 11.90
N GLU A 61 -8.77 18.33 12.07
CA GLU A 61 -9.20 19.62 11.50
C GLU A 61 -9.09 19.56 9.97
N ILE A 62 -10.20 19.87 9.29
CA ILE A 62 -10.33 19.82 7.83
C ILE A 62 -10.68 21.19 7.25
N LYS A 63 -10.13 21.49 6.07
CA LYS A 63 -10.42 22.75 5.36
C LYS A 63 -11.76 22.73 4.62
N SER A 64 -12.16 21.58 4.07
CA SER A 64 -13.41 21.44 3.30
C SER A 64 -13.97 20.02 3.36
N LYS A 65 -15.28 19.88 3.61
CA LYS A 65 -15.95 18.56 3.74
C LYS A 65 -15.77 17.66 2.51
N LYS A 66 -15.90 18.23 1.30
CA LYS A 66 -15.95 17.45 0.05
C LYS A 66 -14.57 16.98 -0.44
N SER A 67 -13.53 17.79 -0.27
CA SER A 67 -12.16 17.41 -0.66
C SER A 67 -11.54 16.50 0.39
N SER A 68 -11.86 16.72 1.66
CA SER A 68 -11.26 15.95 2.77
C SER A 68 -11.72 14.50 2.79
N ALA A 69 -12.95 14.17 2.38
CA ALA A 69 -13.39 12.78 2.30
C ALA A 69 -12.50 11.92 1.36
N ILE A 70 -12.07 12.49 0.22
CA ILE A 70 -11.14 11.83 -0.71
C ILE A 70 -9.78 11.67 -0.05
N GLY A 71 -9.21 12.76 0.47
CA GLY A 71 -7.88 12.72 1.08
C GLY A 71 -7.80 11.83 2.32
N ILE A 72 -8.88 11.75 3.10
CA ILE A 72 -9.04 10.81 4.22
C ILE A 72 -9.02 9.37 3.71
N PHE A 73 -9.86 9.05 2.73
CA PHE A 73 -9.92 7.69 2.20
C PHE A 73 -8.56 7.29 1.61
N LEU A 74 -7.98 8.14 0.76
CA LEU A 74 -6.71 7.88 0.06
C LEU A 74 -5.50 7.84 0.99
N ALA A 75 -5.53 8.50 2.15
CA ALA A 75 -4.46 8.44 3.13
C ALA A 75 -4.53 7.20 4.05
N ASN A 76 -5.67 6.49 4.04
CA ASN A 76 -5.96 5.41 4.98
C ASN A 76 -6.55 4.17 4.30
N ILE A 77 -6.15 3.93 3.04
CA ILE A 77 -6.61 2.79 2.23
C ILE A 77 -6.42 1.45 2.96
N PRO A 78 -5.26 1.16 3.57
CA PRO A 78 -5.07 -0.07 4.35
C PRO A 78 -6.13 -0.26 5.42
N TYR A 79 -6.49 0.79 6.17
CA TYR A 79 -7.50 0.70 7.22
C TYR A 79 -8.91 0.53 6.66
N PHE A 80 -9.32 1.34 5.68
CA PHE A 80 -10.69 1.30 5.17
C PHE A 80 -10.98 0.08 4.29
N VAL A 81 -10.02 -0.38 3.50
CA VAL A 81 -10.22 -1.48 2.55
C VAL A 81 -10.03 -2.84 3.23
N TYR A 82 -9.00 -2.98 4.07
CA TYR A 82 -8.71 -4.25 4.75
C TYR A 82 -9.42 -4.34 6.11
N GLY A 83 -9.30 -3.28 6.92
CA GLY A 83 -9.83 -3.22 8.28
C GLY A 83 -8.74 -2.94 9.32
N GLU A 84 -9.10 -3.10 10.59
CA GLU A 84 -8.20 -2.94 11.73
C GLU A 84 -7.00 -3.89 11.64
N GLY A 85 -5.84 -3.38 12.07
CA GLY A 85 -4.60 -4.12 12.14
C GLY A 85 -3.85 -3.85 13.44
N GLN A 86 -2.62 -4.34 13.51
CA GLN A 86 -1.76 -4.19 14.68
C GLN A 86 -0.34 -3.80 14.25
N LEU A 87 0.37 -3.07 15.11
CA LEU A 87 1.80 -2.84 14.91
C LEU A 87 2.56 -4.14 15.19
N ILE A 88 3.15 -4.70 14.16
CA ILE A 88 4.04 -5.86 14.24
C ILE A 88 5.48 -5.36 14.08
N TRP A 89 6.36 -5.81 14.96
CA TRP A 89 7.77 -5.41 14.97
C TRP A 89 8.73 -6.51 14.54
N ASP A 90 8.29 -7.77 14.55
CA ASP A 90 8.99 -8.90 13.92
C ASP A 90 8.85 -8.83 12.39
N LEU A 91 9.49 -7.81 11.82
CA LEU A 91 9.54 -7.51 10.40
C LEU A 91 11.00 -7.29 10.00
N PRO A 92 11.36 -7.42 8.71
CA PRO A 92 12.69 -7.06 8.24
C PRO A 92 13.06 -5.64 8.71
N GLU A 93 14.29 -5.45 9.18
CA GLU A 93 14.78 -4.22 9.82
C GLU A 93 14.36 -2.95 9.05
N LYS A 94 14.57 -2.95 7.73
CA LYS A 94 14.19 -1.83 6.87
C LYS A 94 12.70 -1.48 6.92
N VAL A 95 11.82 -2.46 7.03
CA VAL A 95 10.37 -2.25 7.16
C VAL A 95 10.06 -1.67 8.54
N ALA A 96 10.68 -2.22 9.60
CA ALA A 96 10.49 -1.73 10.96
C ALA A 96 10.97 -0.28 11.13
N GLU A 97 12.09 0.12 10.49
CA GLU A 97 12.57 1.50 10.48
C GLU A 97 11.57 2.47 9.86
N ILE A 98 11.06 2.16 8.67
CA ILE A 98 10.03 2.97 7.98
C ILE A 98 8.76 3.06 8.81
N GLN A 99 8.36 1.97 9.47
CA GLN A 99 7.23 1.98 10.38
C GLN A 99 7.44 2.96 11.55
N ARG A 100 8.63 2.99 12.17
CA ARG A 100 8.94 4.00 13.21
C ARG A 100 8.89 5.42 12.66
N SER A 101 9.40 5.64 11.46
CA SER A 101 9.36 6.95 10.79
C SER A 101 7.93 7.41 10.53
N ALA A 102 7.07 6.53 10.01
CA ALA A 102 5.66 6.84 9.76
C ALA A 102 4.91 7.21 11.05
N ILE A 103 5.17 6.49 12.15
CA ILE A 103 4.60 6.78 13.47
C ILE A 103 5.02 8.18 13.94
N LYS A 104 6.32 8.50 13.87
CA LYS A 104 6.80 9.83 14.27
C LYS A 104 6.20 10.94 13.41
N LEU A 105 6.10 10.73 12.09
CA LEU A 105 5.60 11.74 11.16
C LEU A 105 4.13 12.11 11.41
N ILE A 106 3.34 11.19 12.00
CA ILE A 106 1.92 11.46 12.29
C ILE A 106 1.71 12.59 13.29
N GLU A 107 2.72 12.86 14.13
CA GLU A 107 2.71 13.92 15.13
C GLU A 107 2.86 15.32 14.50
N PHE A 108 3.15 15.39 13.20
CA PHE A 108 3.39 16.64 12.47
C PHE A 108 2.30 16.89 11.42
N PRO A 109 1.21 17.61 11.76
CA PRO A 109 0.11 17.88 10.83
C PRO A 109 0.52 18.60 9.53
N CYS A 110 1.63 19.35 9.52
CA CYS A 110 2.14 19.99 8.31
C CYS A 110 2.79 19.02 7.32
N LEU A 111 3.10 17.78 7.73
CA LEU A 111 3.79 16.76 6.93
C LEU A 111 2.86 15.62 6.49
N ARG A 112 1.55 15.87 6.36
CA ARG A 112 0.55 14.85 5.99
C ARG A 112 0.91 14.05 4.73
N HIS A 113 1.36 14.71 3.67
CA HIS A 113 1.76 14.02 2.42
C HIS A 113 2.95 13.09 2.62
N VAL A 114 3.97 13.56 3.35
CA VAL A 114 5.17 12.77 3.68
C VAL A 114 4.79 11.59 4.56
N THR A 115 3.89 11.80 5.53
CA THR A 115 3.37 10.75 6.41
C THR A 115 2.65 9.67 5.62
N THR A 116 1.74 10.02 4.69
CA THR A 116 1.08 9.03 3.83
C THR A 116 2.07 8.29 2.93
N LEU A 117 3.06 8.99 2.37
CA LEU A 117 4.11 8.38 1.56
C LEU A 117 4.90 7.34 2.36
N GLU A 118 5.25 7.64 3.61
CA GLU A 118 5.97 6.74 4.51
C GLU A 118 5.09 5.56 4.95
N THR A 119 3.81 5.79 5.27
CA THR A 119 2.83 4.73 5.59
C THR A 119 2.72 3.71 4.46
N TYR A 120 2.71 4.15 3.20
CA TYR A 120 2.65 3.24 2.05
C TYR A 120 4.02 2.68 1.65
N LEU A 121 5.11 3.34 2.05
CA LEU A 121 6.45 2.78 1.92
C LEU A 121 6.64 1.52 2.77
N ILE A 122 5.92 1.38 3.89
CA ILE A 122 5.86 0.13 4.69
C ILE A 122 5.47 -1.05 3.78
N LEU A 123 4.38 -0.91 3.02
CA LEU A 123 3.89 -1.95 2.11
C LEU A 123 4.89 -2.21 0.97
N GLU A 124 5.44 -1.15 0.36
CA GLU A 124 6.39 -1.30 -0.74
C GLU A 124 7.69 -2.00 -0.31
N MET A 125 8.25 -1.60 0.83
CA MET A 125 9.43 -2.28 1.37
C MET A 125 9.09 -3.67 1.90
N GLY A 126 7.88 -3.89 2.40
CA GLY A 126 7.34 -5.21 2.71
C GLY A 126 7.42 -6.14 1.51
N LEU A 127 6.89 -5.73 0.35
CA LEU A 127 6.92 -6.51 -0.89
C LEU A 127 8.36 -6.83 -1.35
N ARG A 128 9.26 -5.83 -1.32
CA ARG A 128 10.67 -6.02 -1.72
C ARG A 128 11.44 -6.93 -0.76
N SER A 129 11.16 -6.81 0.53
CA SER A 129 11.77 -7.65 1.56
C SER A 129 11.21 -9.07 1.53
N LEU A 130 9.93 -9.23 1.21
CA LEU A 130 9.29 -10.53 1.00
C LEU A 130 9.96 -11.28 -0.15
N TYR A 131 10.17 -10.59 -1.29
CA TYR A 131 10.91 -11.16 -2.41
C TYR A 131 12.34 -11.55 -2.01
N THR A 132 13.05 -10.66 -1.32
CA THR A 132 14.41 -10.92 -0.84
C THR A 132 14.47 -12.15 0.09
N THR A 133 13.49 -12.30 0.98
CA THR A 133 13.39 -13.46 1.88
C THR A 133 13.07 -14.75 1.11
N TRP A 134 12.22 -14.67 0.08
CA TRP A 134 11.92 -15.80 -0.78
C TRP A 134 13.15 -16.32 -1.55
N LEU A 135 14.04 -15.41 -1.99
CA LEU A 135 15.27 -15.76 -2.70
C LEU A 135 16.23 -16.65 -1.90
N GLY A 136 16.24 -16.53 -0.57
CA GLY A 136 17.19 -17.22 0.31
C GLY A 136 18.64 -16.80 0.10
N ASP A 137 19.58 -17.57 0.64
CA ASP A 137 21.01 -17.22 0.62
C ASP A 137 21.66 -17.35 -0.75
N VAL A 138 21.19 -18.29 -1.56
CA VAL A 138 21.72 -18.52 -2.91
C VAL A 138 20.57 -18.70 -3.87
N THR A 139 20.57 -17.88 -4.92
CA THR A 139 19.55 -17.91 -5.97
C THR A 139 20.17 -18.24 -7.31
N THR A 140 19.44 -18.98 -8.14
CA THR A 140 19.83 -19.21 -9.55
C THR A 140 19.05 -18.29 -10.48
N ILE A 141 19.78 -17.52 -11.29
CA ILE A 141 19.25 -16.70 -12.38
C ILE A 141 19.47 -17.45 -13.70
N LYS A 142 18.44 -17.56 -14.52
CA LYS A 142 18.47 -18.13 -15.87
C LYS A 142 18.04 -17.09 -16.90
N TYR A 143 18.77 -17.00 -18.01
CA TYR A 143 18.43 -16.19 -19.17
C TYR A 143 18.98 -16.84 -20.44
N LYS A 144 18.09 -17.31 -21.34
CA LYS A 144 18.48 -18.17 -22.47
C LYS A 144 19.34 -19.34 -21.96
N ASP A 145 20.54 -19.51 -22.53
CA ASP A 145 21.49 -20.56 -22.15
C ASP A 145 22.36 -20.21 -20.94
N HIS A 146 22.27 -18.97 -20.43
CA HIS A 146 23.03 -18.55 -19.26
C HIS A 146 22.35 -18.98 -17.96
N LYS A 147 23.14 -19.55 -17.06
CA LYS A 147 22.75 -19.89 -15.68
C LYS A 147 23.80 -19.36 -14.72
N VAL A 148 23.40 -18.47 -13.80
CA VAL A 148 24.30 -17.82 -12.83
C VAL A 148 23.76 -18.02 -11.43
N LYS A 149 24.63 -18.44 -10.50
CA LYS A 149 24.32 -18.47 -9.06
C LYS A 149 24.74 -17.14 -8.42
N VAL A 150 23.86 -16.55 -7.64
CA VAL A 150 24.11 -15.30 -6.89
C VAL A 150 23.95 -15.58 -5.41
N LYS A 151 24.98 -15.22 -4.62
CA LYS A 151 24.99 -15.32 -3.16
C LYS A 151 24.47 -14.02 -2.52
N HIS A 152 23.77 -14.14 -1.40
CA HIS A 152 23.12 -13.07 -0.65
C HIS A 152 22.38 -12.06 -1.55
N PRO A 153 21.48 -12.57 -2.43
CA PRO A 153 20.75 -11.73 -3.36
C PRO A 153 19.75 -10.85 -2.59
N THR A 154 19.53 -9.64 -3.07
CA THR A 154 18.40 -8.82 -2.66
C THR A 154 17.61 -8.41 -3.90
N TYR A 155 16.33 -8.10 -3.74
CA TYR A 155 15.50 -7.61 -4.86
C TYR A 155 16.19 -6.46 -5.62
N ARG A 156 16.76 -5.49 -4.88
CA ARG A 156 17.49 -4.35 -5.47
C ARG A 156 18.77 -4.79 -6.17
N ARG A 157 19.58 -5.65 -5.55
CA ARG A 157 20.83 -6.16 -6.15
C ARG A 157 20.56 -6.91 -7.45
N LEU A 158 19.55 -7.78 -7.47
CA LEU A 158 19.15 -8.48 -8.68
C LEU A 158 18.67 -7.51 -9.76
N LYS A 159 17.80 -6.55 -9.41
CA LYS A 159 17.32 -5.54 -10.38
C LYS A 159 18.46 -4.74 -11.01
N LEU A 160 19.45 -4.32 -10.21
CA LEU A 160 20.64 -3.61 -10.71
C LEU A 160 21.55 -4.51 -11.56
N TYR A 161 21.77 -5.75 -11.13
CA TYR A 161 22.55 -6.74 -11.86
C TYR A 161 21.96 -6.98 -13.26
N LEU A 162 20.65 -7.20 -13.35
CA LEU A 162 19.96 -7.45 -14.62
C LEU A 162 20.01 -6.23 -15.55
N ARG A 163 19.86 -5.01 -15.01
CA ARG A 163 20.07 -3.76 -15.76
C ARG A 163 21.48 -3.69 -16.35
N LYS A 164 22.50 -3.96 -15.53
CA LYS A 164 23.91 -3.94 -15.98
C LYS A 164 24.19 -4.99 -17.06
N LYS A 165 23.53 -6.15 -17.01
CA LYS A 165 23.68 -7.21 -18.02
C LYS A 165 22.95 -6.92 -19.34
N GLY A 166 22.06 -5.93 -19.39
CA GLY A 166 21.25 -5.65 -20.58
C GLY A 166 20.29 -6.79 -20.95
N TRP A 167 20.02 -7.72 -20.02
CA TRP A 167 19.14 -8.85 -20.29
C TRP A 167 17.68 -8.39 -20.38
N SER A 168 16.95 -8.93 -21.35
CA SER A 168 15.51 -8.66 -21.49
C SER A 168 14.78 -9.12 -20.22
N ILE A 169 14.23 -8.16 -19.49
CA ILE A 169 13.62 -8.35 -18.17
C ILE A 169 12.47 -9.37 -18.18
N TYR A 170 11.79 -9.53 -19.32
CA TYR A 170 10.66 -10.46 -19.50
C TYR A 170 11.09 -11.92 -19.63
N LYS A 171 12.36 -12.18 -19.96
CA LYS A 171 12.89 -13.54 -20.20
C LYS A 171 13.75 -14.05 -19.05
N VAL A 172 14.08 -13.20 -18.08
CA VAL A 172 14.90 -13.59 -16.93
C VAL A 172 14.05 -14.38 -15.95
N LYS A 173 14.51 -15.59 -15.60
CA LYS A 173 13.91 -16.42 -14.57
C LYS A 173 14.81 -16.47 -13.33
N VAL A 174 14.23 -16.31 -12.17
CA VAL A 174 14.88 -16.37 -10.86
C VAL A 174 14.17 -17.45 -10.05
N ASN A 175 14.92 -18.49 -9.65
CA ASN A 175 14.37 -19.70 -9.05
C ASN A 175 13.20 -20.31 -9.86
N GLY A 176 13.26 -20.21 -11.19
CA GLY A 176 12.25 -20.75 -12.11
C GLY A 176 11.10 -19.82 -12.46
N GLU A 177 10.87 -18.74 -11.69
CA GLU A 177 9.81 -17.75 -11.93
C GLU A 177 10.34 -16.52 -12.68
N VAL A 178 9.50 -15.85 -13.47
CA VAL A 178 9.88 -14.60 -14.15
C VAL A 178 10.23 -13.53 -13.11
N PHE A 179 11.35 -12.83 -13.30
CA PHE A 179 11.77 -11.78 -12.37
C PHE A 179 10.78 -10.60 -12.36
N PRO A 180 10.22 -10.21 -11.20
CA PRO A 180 9.27 -9.11 -11.11
C PRO A 180 9.99 -7.75 -11.15
N PHE A 181 10.37 -7.31 -12.35
CA PHE A 181 11.19 -6.10 -12.51
C PHE A 181 10.46 -4.77 -12.20
N SER A 182 9.16 -4.70 -12.44
CA SER A 182 8.32 -3.53 -12.16
C SER A 182 7.56 -3.71 -10.84
N GLN A 183 6.99 -2.62 -10.33
CA GLN A 183 6.16 -2.69 -9.14
C GLN A 183 4.87 -3.47 -9.37
N GLY A 184 4.25 -3.30 -10.54
CA GLY A 184 3.10 -4.09 -10.96
C GLY A 184 3.42 -5.59 -11.01
N SER A 185 4.55 -5.99 -11.60
CA SER A 185 4.92 -7.41 -11.62
C SER A 185 5.32 -7.95 -10.25
N LEU A 186 5.85 -7.11 -9.35
CA LEU A 186 6.11 -7.48 -7.96
C LEU A 186 4.81 -7.70 -7.18
N LEU A 187 3.80 -6.85 -7.39
CA LEU A 187 2.45 -7.05 -6.84
C LEU A 187 1.83 -8.34 -7.36
N THR A 188 1.87 -8.57 -8.68
CA THR A 188 1.37 -9.82 -9.27
C THR A 188 2.06 -11.04 -8.69
N TRP A 189 3.39 -11.02 -8.58
CA TRP A 189 4.16 -12.11 -7.97
C TRP A 189 3.79 -12.31 -6.49
N ALA A 190 3.61 -11.23 -5.74
CA ALA A 190 3.32 -11.28 -4.30
C ALA A 190 1.91 -11.77 -3.99
N SER A 191 0.97 -11.71 -4.95
CA SER A 191 -0.43 -12.12 -4.77
C SER A 191 -0.59 -13.53 -4.19
N LYS A 192 0.34 -14.45 -4.50
CA LYS A 192 0.34 -15.81 -3.94
C LYS A 192 0.59 -15.87 -2.42
N PHE A 193 1.06 -14.80 -1.80
CA PHE A 193 1.27 -14.69 -0.35
C PHE A 193 0.22 -13.82 0.33
N ILE A 194 -0.74 -13.26 -0.42
CA ILE A 194 -1.82 -12.44 0.10
C ILE A 194 -3.03 -13.35 0.35
N ARG A 195 -3.61 -13.25 1.55
CA ARG A 195 -4.62 -14.21 2.04
C ARG A 195 -5.98 -14.08 1.36
N ASP A 196 -6.40 -12.85 1.06
CA ASP A 196 -7.75 -12.55 0.59
C ASP A 196 -7.78 -11.35 -0.38
N GLU A 197 -8.91 -11.18 -1.07
CA GLU A 197 -9.07 -10.15 -2.09
C GLU A 197 -9.05 -8.72 -1.53
N ARG A 198 -9.47 -8.51 -0.27
CA ARG A 198 -9.45 -7.18 0.37
C ARG A 198 -8.02 -6.75 0.68
N ALA A 199 -7.21 -7.65 1.23
CA ALA A 199 -5.79 -7.40 1.44
C ALA A 199 -5.09 -7.07 0.11
N ASP A 200 -5.39 -7.82 -0.95
CA ASP A 200 -4.81 -7.60 -2.26
C ASP A 200 -5.23 -6.25 -2.87
N LEU A 201 -6.51 -5.89 -2.79
CA LEU A 201 -7.01 -4.58 -3.22
C LEU A 201 -6.38 -3.44 -2.42
N ALA A 202 -6.33 -3.56 -1.09
CA ALA A 202 -5.74 -2.55 -0.20
C ALA A 202 -4.28 -2.27 -0.55
N ILE A 203 -3.49 -3.33 -0.74
CA ILE A 203 -2.06 -3.21 -1.09
C ILE A 203 -1.91 -2.56 -2.47
N ARG A 204 -2.67 -3.00 -3.49
CA ARG A 204 -2.56 -2.44 -4.85
C ARG A 204 -2.95 -0.96 -4.88
N LEU A 205 -4.04 -0.59 -4.22
CA LEU A 205 -4.51 0.79 -4.14
C LEU A 205 -3.49 1.69 -3.41
N ALA A 206 -3.02 1.26 -2.24
CA ALA A 206 -2.05 2.04 -1.45
C ALA A 206 -0.74 2.24 -2.21
N ILE A 207 -0.24 1.20 -2.86
CA ILE A 207 0.97 1.28 -3.70
C ILE A 207 0.77 2.24 -4.87
N ASN A 208 -0.40 2.23 -5.50
CA ASN A 208 -0.67 3.11 -6.61
C ASN A 208 -0.77 4.58 -6.16
N VAL A 209 -1.41 4.88 -5.02
CA VAL A 209 -1.40 6.22 -4.41
C VAL A 209 0.02 6.66 -4.03
N ARG A 210 0.85 5.76 -3.49
CA ARG A 210 2.25 6.06 -3.18
C ARG A 210 3.01 6.54 -4.42
N ASN A 211 2.76 5.91 -5.57
CA ASN A 211 3.42 6.30 -6.82
C ASN A 211 2.99 7.69 -7.27
N LEU A 212 1.69 8.00 -7.23
CA LEU A 212 1.17 9.33 -7.55
C LEU A 212 1.81 10.40 -6.65
N LEU A 213 1.90 10.13 -5.34
CA LEU A 213 2.54 11.03 -4.39
C LEU A 213 4.02 11.26 -4.69
N ALA A 214 4.75 10.19 -5.02
CA ALA A 214 6.18 10.28 -5.33
C ALA A 214 6.48 11.07 -6.60
N HIS A 215 5.50 11.19 -7.50
CA HIS A 215 5.60 11.97 -8.74
C HIS A 215 4.97 13.37 -8.66
N GLY A 216 4.38 13.74 -7.51
CA GLY A 216 3.72 15.03 -7.32
C GLY A 216 2.39 15.14 -8.09
N GLU A 217 1.80 14.03 -8.51
CA GLU A 217 0.58 13.96 -9.33
C GLU A 217 -0.71 14.02 -8.47
N LEU A 218 -0.59 14.41 -7.20
CA LEU A 218 -1.66 14.30 -6.23
C LEU A 218 -1.92 15.64 -5.51
N GLU A 219 -3.09 16.22 -5.77
CA GLU A 219 -3.49 17.54 -5.24
C GLU A 219 -4.40 17.46 -4.00
N TRP A 220 -4.76 16.26 -3.53
CA TRP A 220 -5.65 16.10 -2.38
C TRP A 220 -4.93 16.37 -1.06
N GLU A 221 -5.59 17.12 -0.17
CA GLU A 221 -5.15 17.27 1.21
C GLU A 221 -5.34 15.95 1.96
N LEU A 222 -4.24 15.32 2.38
CA LEU A 222 -4.24 13.99 2.99
C LEU A 222 -4.37 14.04 4.52
N TYR A 223 -4.93 12.98 5.10
CA TYR A 223 -5.20 12.89 6.55
C TYR A 223 -4.86 11.48 7.07
N PRO A 224 -3.58 11.09 7.13
CA PRO A 224 -3.18 9.75 7.56
C PRO A 224 -3.44 9.53 9.06
N THR A 225 -3.78 8.29 9.42
CA THR A 225 -4.06 7.84 10.79
C THR A 225 -3.10 6.74 11.23
N LEU A 226 -2.98 6.56 12.56
CA LEU A 226 -2.20 5.47 13.14
C LEU A 226 -2.80 4.11 12.76
N GLU A 227 -4.12 4.04 12.61
CA GLU A 227 -4.82 2.83 12.15
C GLU A 227 -4.35 2.41 10.76
N SER A 228 -4.12 3.35 9.84
CA SER A 228 -3.55 2.98 8.54
C SER A 228 -2.12 2.44 8.65
N ILE A 229 -1.31 2.91 9.61
CA ILE A 229 0.04 2.37 9.85
C ILE A 229 -0.05 0.95 10.42
N LYS A 230 -0.95 0.74 11.41
CA LYS A 230 -1.25 -0.59 11.98
C LYS A 230 -1.72 -1.58 10.92
N SER A 231 -2.67 -1.20 10.07
CA SER A 231 -3.15 -2.05 8.99
C SER A 231 -2.06 -2.36 7.96
N SER A 232 -1.23 -1.37 7.60
CA SER A 232 -0.06 -1.60 6.73
C SER A 232 0.92 -2.60 7.35
N SER A 233 1.26 -2.43 8.63
CA SER A 233 2.16 -3.31 9.38
C SER A 233 1.66 -4.76 9.39
N PHE A 234 0.38 -4.93 9.73
CA PHE A 234 -0.29 -6.22 9.77
C PHE A 234 -0.31 -6.92 8.40
N LEU A 235 -0.63 -6.18 7.33
CA LEU A 235 -0.63 -6.71 5.96
C LEU A 235 0.76 -7.23 5.57
N VAL A 236 1.83 -6.52 5.93
CA VAL A 236 3.20 -7.03 5.70
C VAL A 236 3.46 -8.30 6.49
N ALA A 237 3.16 -8.30 7.80
CA ALA A 237 3.38 -9.47 8.65
C ALA A 237 2.63 -10.72 8.13
N MET A 238 1.40 -10.54 7.66
CA MET A 238 0.58 -11.59 7.05
C MET A 238 1.27 -12.21 5.82
N MET A 239 1.81 -11.39 4.91
CA MET A 239 2.55 -11.89 3.75
C MET A 239 3.78 -12.71 4.15
N PHE A 240 4.50 -12.28 5.18
CA PHE A 240 5.67 -13.00 5.70
C PHE A 240 5.31 -14.31 6.37
N SER A 241 4.22 -14.33 7.15
CA SER A 241 3.69 -15.56 7.76
C SER A 241 3.33 -16.60 6.69
N ASN A 242 2.62 -16.18 5.63
CA ASN A 242 2.26 -17.06 4.52
C ASN A 242 3.49 -17.57 3.73
N LEU A 243 4.55 -16.76 3.60
CA LEU A 243 5.81 -17.22 3.02
C LEU A 243 6.47 -18.29 3.88
N LYS A 244 6.48 -18.12 5.21
CA LYS A 244 7.05 -19.12 6.15
C LYS A 244 6.29 -20.45 6.05
N LEU A 245 4.95 -20.42 6.06
CA LEU A 245 4.08 -21.60 5.94
C LEU A 245 4.26 -22.38 4.62
N ARG A 246 4.70 -21.72 3.55
CA ARG A 246 4.96 -22.38 2.25
C ARG A 246 6.36 -22.98 2.15
N LYS A 247 7.26 -22.64 3.08
CA LYS A 247 8.64 -23.15 3.12
C LYS A 247 8.80 -24.30 4.13
N SER A 248 7.91 -24.39 5.12
CA SER A 248 7.73 -25.56 6.00
C SER A 248 7.04 -26.69 5.24
#